data_AF-A0A0U3NAW0-F1
#
_entry.id   AF-A0A0U3NAW0-F1
#
_cell.length_a   1.000
_cell.length_b   1.000
_cell.length_c   1.000
_cell.angle_alpha   90.00
_cell.angle_beta   90.00
_cell.angle_gamma   90.00
#
_symmetry.space_group_name_H-M   'P 1'
#
loop_
_entity.id
_entity.type
_entity.pdbx_description
1 polymer ?
#
loop_
_entity_poly.entity_id
_entity_poly.type
_entity_poly.pdbx_seq_one_letter_code
_entity_poly.pdbx_strand_id
1 'polypeptide(L)'
;MQYVNLLCAHAEKNSLREFAEAFFGAVGIVDGQERESANYAEGHYFRGTHDGTKFTVSLSDEEGNEDLPVWVQIVDKVDAHALDDVVSHLVRERLLAVGFRVARLVNFGRRDEQRIEYS
;
A
#
# COMPACT_ATOMS: atom_id res chain seq x y z
N MET A 1 -9.58 -14.99 2.20
CA MET A 1 -9.04 -13.63 2.32
C MET A 1 -8.23 -13.36 1.08
N GLN A 2 -8.48 -12.22 0.44
CA GLN A 2 -7.79 -11.78 -0.77
C GLN A 2 -6.89 -10.61 -0.41
N TYR A 3 -5.85 -10.40 -1.22
CA TYR A 3 -4.94 -9.28 -1.01
C TYR A 3 -4.51 -8.64 -2.32
N VAL A 4 -4.22 -7.34 -2.25
CA VAL A 4 -3.59 -6.55 -3.30
C VAL A 4 -2.32 -5.93 -2.72
N ASN A 5 -1.25 -6.00 -3.49
CA ASN A 5 0.03 -5.38 -3.16
C ASN A 5 0.24 -4.17 -4.06
N LEU A 6 0.55 -3.03 -3.45
CA LEU A 6 0.87 -1.79 -4.13
C LEU A 6 2.30 -1.37 -3.78
N LEU A 7 2.97 -0.75 -4.74
CA LEU A 7 4.17 0.04 -4.52
C LEU A 7 3.81 1.50 -4.67
N CYS A 8 4.30 2.33 -3.75
CA CYS A 8 3.89 3.71 -3.64
C CYS A 8 5.07 4.64 -3.37
N ALA A 9 4.92 5.89 -3.82
CA ALA A 9 5.74 7.02 -3.41
C ALA A 9 4.87 8.26 -3.22
N HIS A 10 5.34 9.19 -2.39
CA HIS A 10 4.77 10.53 -2.27
C HIS A 10 5.91 11.54 -2.15
N ALA A 11 6.00 12.48 -3.10
CA ALA A 11 7.17 13.36 -3.24
C ALA A 11 7.48 14.20 -1.99
N GLU A 12 6.45 14.53 -1.22
CA GLU A 12 6.57 15.36 -0.01
C GLU A 12 6.69 14.57 1.31
N LYS A 13 6.66 13.24 1.30
CA LYS A 13 6.71 12.40 2.52
C LYS A 13 8.04 11.67 2.55
N ASN A 14 8.90 12.08 3.49
CA ASN A 14 10.31 11.65 3.51
C ASN A 14 10.57 10.53 4.51
N SER A 15 9.58 10.18 5.34
CA SER A 15 9.65 9.07 6.27
C SER A 15 8.46 8.13 6.11
N LEU A 16 8.63 6.87 6.53
CA LEU A 16 7.56 5.88 6.51
C LEU A 16 6.34 6.32 7.34
N ARG A 17 6.57 7.00 8.48
CA ARG A 17 5.49 7.55 9.32
C ARG A 17 4.68 8.62 8.59
N GLU A 18 5.35 9.63 8.06
CA GLU A 18 4.68 10.71 7.31
C GLU A 18 3.90 10.16 6.11
N PHE A 19 4.49 9.16 5.42
CA PHE A 19 3.81 8.46 4.34
C PHE A 19 2.56 7.74 4.85
N ALA A 20 2.68 6.94 5.92
CA ALA A 20 1.58 6.16 6.46
C ALA A 20 0.44 7.04 6.96
N GLU A 21 0.75 8.14 7.64
CA GLU A 21 -0.26 9.12 8.09
C GLU A 21 -1.00 9.76 6.91
N ALA A 22 -0.27 10.18 5.87
CA ALA A 22 -0.87 10.73 4.66
C ALA A 22 -1.74 9.69 3.93
N PHE A 23 -1.25 8.46 3.82
CA PHE A 23 -1.96 7.36 3.18
C PHE A 23 -3.24 7.04 3.94
N PHE A 24 -3.16 6.86 5.25
CA PHE A 24 -4.31 6.60 6.12
C PHE A 24 -5.33 7.73 6.08
N GLY A 25 -4.89 8.99 6.08
CA GLY A 25 -5.77 10.14 5.88
C GLY A 25 -6.50 10.10 4.54
N ALA A 26 -5.81 9.76 3.45
CA ALA A 26 -6.40 9.69 2.12
C ALA A 26 -7.45 8.57 1.99
N VAL A 27 -7.23 7.43 2.67
CA VAL A 27 -8.14 6.28 2.63
C VAL A 27 -9.15 6.24 3.78
N GLY A 28 -9.16 7.23 4.68
CA GLY A 28 -10.13 7.34 5.77
C GLY A 28 -9.89 6.37 6.95
N ILE A 29 -8.64 5.97 7.17
CA ILE A 29 -8.23 5.15 8.32
C ILE A 29 -7.94 6.06 9.51
N VAL A 30 -8.59 5.78 10.65
CA VAL A 30 -8.44 6.55 11.89
C VAL A 30 -7.76 5.76 13.01
N ASP A 31 -7.67 4.44 12.87
CA ASP A 31 -7.10 3.52 13.86
C ASP A 31 -5.66 3.10 13.53
N GLY A 32 -4.98 3.87 12.66
CA GLY A 32 -3.62 3.60 12.22
C GLY A 32 -2.64 3.50 13.40
N GLN A 33 -1.91 2.39 13.47
CA GLN A 33 -0.95 2.11 14.53
C GLN A 33 0.36 1.59 13.96
N GLU A 34 1.45 2.05 14.55
CA GLU A 34 2.77 1.48 14.32
C GLU A 34 2.92 0.13 15.04
N ARG A 35 3.69 -0.78 14.44
CA ARG A 35 3.97 -2.11 14.94
C ARG A 35 5.44 -2.44 14.68
N GLU A 36 6.11 -2.96 15.69
CA GLU A 36 7.48 -3.46 15.56
C GLU A 36 7.50 -4.89 15.02
N SER A 37 8.44 -5.18 14.12
CA SER A 37 8.72 -6.52 13.62
C SER A 37 10.06 -6.55 12.89
N ALA A 38 10.95 -7.46 13.29
CA ALA A 38 12.24 -7.67 12.64
C ALA A 38 12.16 -8.21 11.20
N ASN A 39 10.95 -8.57 10.73
CA ASN A 39 10.72 -9.09 9.38
C ASN A 39 10.45 -7.97 8.34
N TYR A 40 10.46 -6.70 8.77
CA TYR A 40 10.24 -5.55 7.90
C TYR A 40 11.49 -4.68 7.85
N ALA A 41 11.68 -4.01 6.72
CA ALA A 41 12.69 -2.97 6.60
C ALA A 41 12.51 -1.92 7.71
N GLU A 42 13.63 -1.50 8.31
CA GLU A 42 13.68 -0.62 9.51
C GLU A 42 12.99 -1.18 10.77
N GLY A 43 12.61 -2.47 10.79
CA GLY A 43 12.11 -3.15 11.98
C GLY A 43 10.68 -2.76 12.40
N HIS A 44 9.93 -2.04 11.56
CA HIS A 44 8.57 -1.62 11.88
C HIS A 44 7.68 -1.46 10.63
N TYR A 45 6.37 -1.37 10.86
CA TYR A 45 5.36 -1.09 9.84
C TYR A 45 4.16 -0.37 10.47
N PHE A 46 3.30 0.20 9.63
CA PHE A 46 2.05 0.82 10.05
C PHE A 46 0.86 -0.02 9.59
N ARG A 47 -0.17 -0.10 10.42
CA ARG A 47 -1.37 -0.87 10.12
C ARG A 47 -2.62 -0.17 10.57
N GLY A 48 -3.66 -0.21 9.73
CA GLY A 48 -4.99 0.30 10.06
C GLY A 48 -6.09 -0.51 9.40
N THR A 49 -7.34 -0.16 9.72
CA THR A 49 -8.54 -0.82 9.22
C THR A 49 -9.57 0.21 8.80
N HIS A 50 -10.22 0.00 7.65
CA HIS A 50 -11.38 0.77 7.22
C HIS A 50 -12.43 -0.19 6.67
N ASP A 51 -13.66 -0.14 7.19
CA ASP A 51 -14.78 -0.99 6.78
C ASP A 51 -14.47 -2.52 6.72
N GLY A 52 -13.56 -2.97 7.59
CA GLY A 52 -13.13 -4.37 7.66
C GLY A 52 -11.97 -4.74 6.70
N THR A 53 -11.61 -3.85 5.78
CA THR A 53 -10.40 -3.92 4.96
C THR A 53 -9.19 -3.54 5.81
N LYS A 54 -8.15 -4.38 5.78
CA LYS A 54 -6.90 -4.15 6.52
C LYS A 54 -5.83 -3.59 5.59
N PHE A 55 -5.08 -2.63 6.09
CA PHE A 55 -4.01 -1.97 5.35
C PHE A 55 -2.73 -2.10 6.16
N THR A 56 -1.66 -2.55 5.51
CA THR A 56 -0.30 -2.59 6.06
C THR A 56 0.59 -1.74 5.17
N VAL A 57 1.35 -0.82 5.76
CA VAL A 57 2.25 0.11 5.08
C VAL A 57 3.66 -0.08 5.64
N SER A 58 4.62 -0.39 4.78
CA SER A 58 6.02 -0.60 5.15
C SER A 58 6.96 -0.21 4.03
N LEU A 59 8.25 -0.06 4.32
CA LEU A 59 9.25 0.05 3.25
C LEU A 59 9.35 -1.28 2.49
N SER A 60 9.57 -1.18 1.18
CA SER A 60 9.97 -2.31 0.35
C SER A 60 11.45 -2.60 0.57
N ASP A 61 11.80 -3.87 0.67
CA ASP A 61 13.19 -4.37 0.78
C ASP A 61 13.68 -5.01 -0.54
N GLU A 62 12.90 -4.91 -1.61
CA GLU A 62 13.22 -5.46 -2.92
C GLU A 62 14.02 -4.47 -3.78
N GLU A 63 15.14 -4.93 -4.33
CA GLU A 63 15.93 -4.17 -5.30
C GLU A 63 15.10 -3.85 -6.56
N GLY A 64 15.24 -2.62 -7.09
CA GLY A 64 14.53 -2.17 -8.29
C GLY A 64 13.20 -1.44 -8.03
N ASN A 65 12.80 -1.30 -6.77
CA ASN A 65 11.61 -0.54 -6.36
C ASN A 65 11.96 0.81 -5.71
N GLU A 66 13.18 1.33 -5.94
CA GLU A 66 13.67 2.55 -5.29
C GLU A 66 12.84 3.79 -5.68
N ASP A 67 12.17 3.76 -6.84
CA ASP A 67 11.30 4.83 -7.30
C ASP A 67 9.89 4.83 -6.65
N LEU A 68 9.51 3.72 -6.03
CA LEU A 68 8.27 3.49 -5.29
C LEU A 68 8.57 2.71 -3.99
N PRO A 69 9.27 3.33 -3.02
CA PRO A 69 9.94 2.62 -1.94
C PRO A 69 8.99 2.10 -0.85
N VAL A 70 7.70 2.44 -0.90
CA VAL A 70 6.74 2.02 0.11
C VAL A 70 5.84 0.92 -0.44
N TRP A 71 5.87 -0.24 0.21
CA TRP A 71 4.95 -1.33 -0.03
C TRP A 71 3.67 -1.17 0.81
N VAL A 72 2.52 -1.29 0.17
CA VAL A 72 1.22 -1.31 0.82
C VAL A 72 0.49 -2.60 0.50
N GLN A 73 0.17 -3.38 1.53
CA GLN A 73 -0.67 -4.56 1.42
C GLN A 73 -2.09 -4.25 1.90
N ILE A 74 -3.06 -4.52 1.03
CA ILE A 74 -4.49 -4.35 1.31
C ILE A 74 -5.13 -5.74 1.36
N VAL A 75 -5.82 -6.06 2.45
CA VAL A 75 -6.39 -7.40 2.69
C VAL A 75 -7.87 -7.32 3.06
N ASP A 76 -8.69 -8.10 2.36
CA ASP A 76 -10.13 -8.15 2.58
C ASP A 76 -10.69 -9.60 2.52
N LYS A 77 -11.94 -9.77 2.94
CA LYS A 77 -12.72 -11.01 2.84
C LYS A 77 -13.56 -11.11 1.56
N VAL A 78 -13.76 -10.02 0.82
CA VAL A 78 -14.43 -10.07 -0.49
C VAL A 78 -13.66 -10.94 -1.49
N ASP A 79 -14.28 -11.28 -2.62
CA ASP A 79 -13.60 -12.00 -3.69
C ASP A 79 -12.54 -11.13 -4.38
N ALA A 80 -11.67 -11.76 -5.17
CA ALA A 80 -10.49 -11.11 -5.71
C ALA A 80 -10.83 -10.01 -6.73
N HIS A 81 -11.90 -10.19 -7.51
CA HIS A 81 -12.32 -9.21 -8.51
C HIS A 81 -12.94 -7.99 -7.83
N ALA A 82 -13.81 -8.23 -6.84
CA ALA A 82 -14.39 -7.15 -6.05
C ALA A 82 -13.32 -6.35 -5.30
N LEU A 83 -12.32 -7.02 -4.70
CA LEU A 83 -11.21 -6.32 -4.05
C LEU A 83 -10.42 -5.47 -5.05
N ASP A 84 -10.18 -6.00 -6.25
CA ASP A 84 -9.44 -5.28 -7.28
C ASP A 84 -10.15 -4.01 -7.76
N ASP A 85 -11.47 -4.11 -8.01
CA ASP A 85 -12.28 -2.96 -8.41
C ASP A 85 -12.29 -1.87 -7.32
N VAL A 86 -12.44 -2.28 -6.05
CA VAL A 86 -12.42 -1.37 -4.90
C VAL A 86 -11.06 -0.68 -4.77
N VAL A 87 -9.95 -1.43 -4.86
CA VAL A 87 -8.61 -0.86 -4.78
C VAL A 87 -8.34 0.06 -5.97
N SER A 88 -8.71 -0.34 -7.18
CA SER A 88 -8.54 0.48 -8.38
C SER A 88 -9.29 1.80 -8.28
N HIS A 89 -10.51 1.78 -7.75
CA HIS A 89 -11.30 2.99 -7.49
C HIS A 89 -10.67 3.85 -6.39
N LEU A 90 -10.25 3.25 -5.26
CA LEU A 90 -9.57 3.93 -4.16
C LEU A 90 -8.31 4.67 -4.64
N VAL A 91 -7.48 4.00 -5.44
CA VAL A 91 -6.23 4.58 -5.96
C VAL A 91 -6.54 5.81 -6.79
N ARG A 92 -7.46 5.70 -7.76
CA ARG A 92 -7.78 6.80 -8.68
C ARG A 92 -8.43 7.99 -8.00
N GLU A 93 -9.44 7.75 -7.15
CA GLU A 93 -10.24 8.83 -6.57
C GLU A 93 -9.60 9.47 -5.33
N ARG A 94 -8.73 8.75 -4.62
CA ARG A 94 -8.15 9.22 -3.36
C ARG A 94 -6.65 9.42 -3.45
N LEU A 95 -5.91 8.39 -3.83
CA LEU A 95 -4.46 8.40 -3.73
C LEU A 95 -3.80 9.28 -4.80
N LEU A 96 -4.14 9.06 -6.07
CA LEU A 96 -3.59 9.88 -7.17
C LEU A 96 -3.98 11.36 -7.00
N ALA A 97 -5.22 11.62 -6.57
CA ALA A 97 -5.76 12.96 -6.36
C ALA A 97 -4.97 13.79 -5.32
N VAL A 98 -4.28 13.13 -4.38
CA VAL A 98 -3.47 13.80 -3.35
C VAL A 98 -1.97 13.62 -3.55
N GLY A 99 -1.54 13.20 -4.75
CA GLY A 99 -0.13 13.22 -5.13
C GLY A 99 0.65 11.92 -4.86
N PHE A 100 -0.02 10.81 -4.53
CA PHE A 100 0.64 9.51 -4.51
C PHE A 100 0.93 9.04 -5.94
N ARG A 101 2.14 8.51 -6.15
CA ARG A 101 2.44 7.62 -7.28
C ARG A 101 2.20 6.20 -6.80
N VAL A 102 1.47 5.42 -7.58
CA VAL A 102 1.04 4.07 -7.19
C VAL A 102 1.22 3.12 -8.35
N ALA A 103 1.81 1.96 -8.10
CA ALA A 103 1.81 0.81 -8.99
C ALA A 103 1.24 -0.41 -8.28
N ARG A 104 0.56 -1.28 -9.04
CA ARG A 104 0.11 -2.59 -8.56
C ARG A 104 1.17 -3.65 -8.86
N LEU A 105 1.45 -4.50 -7.87
CA LEU A 105 2.19 -5.74 -8.08
C LEU A 105 1.21 -6.88 -8.36
N VAL A 106 1.29 -7.45 -9.56
CA VAL A 106 0.53 -8.62 -9.99
C VAL A 106 1.46 -9.84 -9.96
N ASN A 107 0.95 -10.99 -9.54
CA ASN A 107 1.74 -12.22 -9.39
C ASN A 107 2.93 -12.08 -8.44
N PHE A 108 2.77 -11.30 -7.37
CA PHE A 108 3.83 -11.04 -6.39
C PHE A 108 4.53 -12.33 -5.90
N GLY A 109 5.86 -12.34 -5.90
CA GLY A 109 6.71 -13.48 -5.53
C GLY A 109 6.76 -14.61 -6.55
N ARG A 110 6.23 -14.40 -7.77
CA ARG A 110 6.27 -15.39 -8.86
C ARG A 110 7.19 -14.93 -9.99
N ARG A 111 7.55 -15.87 -10.86
CA ARG A 111 8.43 -15.61 -12.02
C ARG A 111 7.81 -14.63 -13.03
N ASP A 112 6.49 -14.59 -13.09
CA ASP A 112 5.70 -13.72 -13.97
C ASP A 112 5.12 -12.50 -13.22
N GLU A 113 5.82 -12.05 -12.17
CA GLU A 113 5.51 -10.81 -11.47
C GLU A 113 5.55 -9.61 -12.42
N GLN A 114 4.57 -8.72 -12.28
CA GLN A 114 4.46 -7.51 -13.08
C GLN A 114 4.11 -6.31 -12.22
N ARG A 115 4.71 -5.18 -12.55
CA ARG A 115 4.37 -3.87 -11.99
C ARG A 115 3.52 -3.09 -12.99
N ILE A 116 2.32 -2.71 -12.58
CA ILE A 116 1.37 -1.94 -13.41
C ILE A 116 1.14 -0.58 -12.74
N GLU A 117 1.70 0.47 -13.33
CA GLU A 117 1.52 1.86 -12.85
C GLU A 117 0.06 2.30 -13.01
N TYR A 118 -0.48 2.96 -11.99
CA TYR A 118 -1.75 3.69 -12.11
C TYR A 118 -1.50 5.07 -12.71
N SER A 119 -2.44 5.51 -13.56
CA SER A 119 -2.42 6.79 -14.28
C SER A 119 -3.74 7.54 -14.11
#